data_AF-A0A955PGM4-F1
#
_entry.id   AF-A0A955PGM4-F1
#
_cell.length_a   1.000
_cell.length_b   1.000
_cell.length_c   1.000
_cell.angle_alpha   90.00
_cell.angle_beta   90.00
_cell.angle_gamma   90.00
#
_symmetry.space_group_name_H-M   'P 1'
#
loop_
_entity.id
_entity.type
_entity.pdbx_description
1 polymer ?
#
loop_
_entity_poly.entity_id
_entity_poly.type
_entity_poly.pdbx_seq_one_letter_code
_entity_poly.pdbx_strand_id
1 'polypeptide(L)'
;YTAEGAQAVPKEYYEVHSGGKSAQLDDFKMLTLSEGNKSRTSKSRTQDKGHTAELEHFFDCLKTGKIPELSFESCVETTETTFRILDAIRGL
;
A
#
# COMPACT_ATOMS: atom_id res chain seq x y z
N TYR A 1 -5.79 -10.88 15.08
CA TYR A 1 -4.94 -10.75 13.88
C TYR A 1 -3.63 -10.14 14.33
N THR A 2 -2.49 -10.79 14.10
CA THR A 2 -1.15 -10.25 14.39
C THR A 2 -0.36 -10.23 13.07
N ALA A 3 0.43 -9.18 12.83
CA ALA A 3 1.32 -9.07 11.67
C ALA A 3 2.75 -9.55 11.98
N GLU A 4 2.92 -10.26 13.09
CA GLU A 4 4.19 -10.84 13.53
C GLU A 4 4.39 -12.21 12.90
N GLY A 5 5.06 -12.22 11.75
CA GLY A 5 5.62 -13.42 11.12
C GLY A 5 7.15 -13.43 11.16
N ALA A 6 7.75 -14.52 10.69
CA ALA A 6 9.20 -14.65 10.59
C ALA A 6 9.82 -13.49 9.80
N GLN A 7 10.87 -12.87 10.32
CA GLN A 7 11.52 -11.70 9.70
C GLN A 7 12.06 -11.98 8.29
N ALA A 8 12.41 -13.24 8.00
CA ALA A 8 12.91 -13.66 6.70
C ALA A 8 11.83 -13.74 5.61
N VAL A 9 10.54 -13.68 5.99
CA VAL A 9 9.43 -13.81 5.04
C VAL A 9 8.93 -12.40 4.66
N PRO A 10 8.96 -12.04 3.37
CA PRO A 10 8.31 -10.84 2.84
C PRO A 10 6.84 -10.80 3.28
N LYS A 11 6.38 -9.66 3.77
CA LYS A 11 5.03 -9.55 4.36
C LYS A 11 4.01 -8.94 3.40
N GLU A 12 4.48 -8.28 2.36
CA GLU A 12 3.63 -7.47 1.49
C GLU A 12 3.98 -7.71 0.03
N TYR A 13 2.96 -8.03 -0.75
CA TYR A 13 3.06 -8.27 -2.18
C TYR A 13 1.86 -7.61 -2.84
N TYR A 14 2.13 -6.74 -3.81
CA TYR A 14 1.11 -6.05 -4.59
C TYR A 14 1.28 -6.39 -6.06
N GLU A 15 0.20 -6.76 -6.73
CA GLU A 15 0.18 -7.03 -8.16
C GLU A 15 -1.04 -6.38 -8.80
N VAL A 16 -0.82 -5.64 -9.89
CA VAL A 16 -1.88 -4.97 -10.64
C VAL A 16 -1.66 -5.14 -12.14
N HIS A 17 -2.76 -5.34 -12.86
CA HIS A 17 -2.77 -5.53 -14.31
C HIS A 17 -3.69 -4.50 -14.97
N SER A 18 -3.21 -3.86 -16.05
CA SER A 18 -4.04 -2.97 -16.86
C SER A 18 -3.43 -2.76 -18.24
N GLY A 19 -4.26 -2.75 -19.29
CA GLY A 19 -3.83 -2.39 -20.66
C GLY A 19 -2.66 -3.22 -21.20
N GLY A 20 -2.61 -4.53 -20.89
CA GLY A 20 -1.52 -5.42 -21.32
C GLY A 20 -0.20 -5.24 -20.55
N LYS A 21 -0.24 -4.49 -19.44
CA LYS A 21 0.89 -4.26 -18.54
C LYS A 21 0.63 -4.87 -17.16
N SER A 22 1.70 -5.24 -16.48
CA SER A 22 1.66 -5.73 -15.11
C SER A 22 2.69 -4.98 -14.26
N ALA A 23 2.31 -4.64 -13.02
CA ALA A 23 3.23 -4.12 -12.01
C ALA A 23 3.17 -5.03 -10.78
N GLN A 24 4.33 -5.50 -10.34
CA GLN A 24 4.51 -6.33 -9.16
C GLN A 24 5.45 -5.62 -8.19
N LEU A 25 5.02 -5.42 -6.95
CA LEU A 25 5.80 -4.81 -5.88
C LEU A 25 5.94 -5.79 -4.73
N ASP A 26 7.18 -6.19 -4.45
CA ASP A 26 7.53 -7.14 -3.40
C ASP A 26 8.22 -6.39 -2.23
N ASP A 27 7.59 -6.47 -1.05
CA ASP A 27 8.04 -5.97 0.25
C ASP A 27 8.48 -4.51 0.25
N PHE A 28 7.92 -3.67 -0.63
CA PHE A 28 8.37 -2.29 -0.90
C PHE A 28 9.87 -2.16 -1.25
N LYS A 29 10.48 -3.23 -1.78
CA LYS A 29 11.90 -3.27 -2.13
C LYS A 29 12.12 -3.57 -3.61
N MET A 30 11.21 -4.26 -4.26
CA MET A 30 11.40 -4.68 -5.64
C MET A 30 10.14 -4.39 -6.46
N LEU A 31 10.27 -3.51 -7.46
CA LEU A 31 9.22 -3.24 -8.42
C LEU A 31 9.60 -3.87 -9.76
N THR A 32 8.74 -4.75 -10.27
CA THR A 32 8.84 -5.30 -11.63
C THR A 32 7.69 -4.80 -12.47
N LEU A 33 8.02 -4.15 -13.59
CA LEU A 33 7.07 -3.66 -14.58
C LEU A 33 7.22 -4.50 -15.85
N SER A 34 6.12 -5.06 -16.34
CA SER A 34 6.10 -5.96 -17.50
C SER A 34 5.13 -5.48 -18.57
N GLU A 35 5.52 -5.63 -19.83
CA GLU A 35 4.71 -5.32 -21.02
C GLU A 35 5.08 -6.28 -22.16
N GLY A 36 4.12 -7.10 -22.60
CA GLY A 36 4.36 -8.18 -23.56
C GLY A 36 5.47 -9.13 -23.08
N ASN A 37 6.54 -9.26 -23.87
CA ASN A 37 7.70 -10.11 -23.55
C ASN A 37 8.85 -9.37 -22.87
N LYS A 38 8.63 -8.12 -22.42
CA LYS A 38 9.66 -7.30 -21.77
C LYS A 38 9.31 -7.07 -20.31
N SER A 39 10.33 -7.07 -19.45
CA SER A 39 10.21 -6.74 -18.04
C SER A 39 11.39 -5.87 -17.59
N ARG A 40 11.14 -4.91 -16.71
CA ARG A 40 12.17 -4.11 -16.03
C ARG A 40 11.97 -4.21 -14.53
N THR A 41 13.04 -4.49 -13.81
CA THR A 41 13.04 -4.57 -12.35
C THR A 41 13.90 -3.48 -11.74
N SER A 42 13.35 -2.78 -10.76
CA SER A 42 14.05 -1.81 -9.90
C SER A 42 14.10 -2.35 -8.48
N LYS A 43 15.25 -2.22 -7.82
CA LYS A 43 15.47 -2.69 -6.45
C LYS A 43 15.92 -1.54 -5.55
N SER A 44 15.34 -1.47 -4.35
CA SER A 44 15.80 -0.63 -3.26
C SER A 44 16.61 -1.46 -2.26
N ARG A 45 17.60 -0.83 -1.61
CA ARG A 45 18.33 -1.44 -0.49
C ARG A 45 17.55 -1.36 0.82
N THR A 46 16.65 -0.39 0.94
CA THR A 46 15.84 -0.13 2.12
C THR A 46 14.38 -0.43 1.82
N GLN A 47 13.66 -0.86 2.84
CA GLN A 47 12.20 -0.90 2.79
C GLN A 47 11.67 0.51 3.01
N ASP A 48 10.95 1.06 2.04
CA ASP A 48 10.27 2.33 2.23
C ASP A 48 8.75 2.12 2.23
N LYS A 49 8.19 2.12 3.44
CA LYS A 49 6.73 2.00 3.66
C LYS A 49 6.03 3.36 3.67
N GLY A 50 6.76 4.45 3.44
CA GLY A 50 6.21 5.81 3.44
C GLY A 50 6.04 6.45 4.81
N HIS A 51 6.42 5.81 5.93
CA HIS A 51 6.21 6.36 7.28
C HIS A 51 6.82 7.76 7.48
N THR A 52 8.04 7.98 6.97
CA THR A 52 8.68 9.30 7.07
C THR A 52 7.90 10.33 6.26
N ALA A 53 7.53 9.99 5.02
CA ALA A 53 6.77 10.89 4.14
C ALA A 53 5.39 11.23 4.72
N GLU A 54 4.70 10.26 5.33
CA GLU A 54 3.42 10.45 6.01
C GLU A 54 3.56 11.46 7.17
N LEU A 55 4.58 11.31 8.01
CA LEU A 55 4.82 12.22 9.13
C LEU A 55 5.20 13.63 8.64
N GLU A 56 6.06 13.73 7.64
CA GLU A 56 6.44 15.01 7.01
C GLU A 56 5.21 15.74 6.48
N HIS A 57 4.35 15.04 5.74
CA HIS A 57 3.10 15.57 5.21
C HIS A 57 2.14 16.01 6.32
N PHE A 58 1.99 15.20 7.37
CA PHE A 58 1.18 15.54 8.53
C PHE A 58 1.65 16.85 9.20
N PHE A 59 2.95 16.98 9.47
CA PHE A 59 3.50 18.20 10.06
C PHE A 59 3.39 19.42 9.13
N ASP A 60 3.52 19.25 7.81
CA ASP A 60 3.30 20.33 6.84
C ASP A 60 1.86 20.83 6.90
N CYS A 61 0.87 19.92 6.94
CA CYS A 61 -0.54 20.27 7.07
C CYS A 61 -0.81 21.06 8.36
N LEU A 62 -0.25 20.62 9.50
CA LEU A 62 -0.38 21.33 10.78
C LEU A 62 0.22 22.74 10.75
N LYS A 63 1.37 22.92 10.09
CA LYS A 63 2.05 24.22 10.02
C LYS A 63 1.39 25.20 9.06
N THR A 64 0.89 24.70 7.94
CA THR A 64 0.44 25.52 6.82
C THR A 64 -1.08 25.65 6.73
N GLY A 65 -1.82 24.80 7.45
CA GLY A 65 -3.28 24.71 7.33
C GLY A 65 -3.74 24.07 6.01
N LYS A 66 -2.84 23.42 5.26
CA LYS A 66 -3.21 22.65 4.07
C LYS A 66 -4.14 21.50 4.44
N ILE A 67 -5.03 21.18 3.51
CA ILE A 67 -5.89 20.01 3.62
C ILE A 67 -5.03 18.76 3.41
N PRO A 68 -5.08 17.77 4.31
CA PRO A 68 -4.35 16.52 4.13
C PRO A 68 -4.78 15.77 2.85
N GLU A 69 -3.81 15.19 2.13
CA GLU A 69 -4.07 14.30 0.99
C GLU A 69 -4.93 13.08 1.40
N LEU A 70 -4.68 12.52 2.59
CA LEU A 70 -5.52 11.48 3.18
C LEU A 70 -6.71 12.14 3.90
N SER A 71 -7.91 12.01 3.32
CA SER A 71 -9.13 12.54 3.94
C SER A 71 -9.64 11.66 5.07
N PHE A 72 -10.31 12.25 6.05
CA PHE A 72 -10.98 11.51 7.12
C PHE A 72 -12.05 10.55 6.56
N GLU A 73 -12.79 10.98 5.54
CA GLU A 73 -13.81 10.14 4.88
C GLU A 73 -13.21 8.85 4.32
N SER A 74 -12.05 8.92 3.66
CA SER A 74 -11.37 7.73 3.13
C SER A 74 -10.96 6.74 4.24
N CYS A 75 -10.56 7.24 5.41
CA CYS A 75 -10.28 6.39 6.57
C CYS A 75 -11.54 5.69 7.09
N VAL A 76 -12.68 6.38 7.11
CA VAL A 76 -13.98 5.83 7.49
C VAL A 76 -14.43 4.77 6.49
N GLU A 77 -14.36 5.05 5.19
CA GLU A 77 -14.71 4.12 4.11
C GLU A 77 -13.86 2.85 4.16
N THR A 78 -12.56 2.97 4.44
CA THR A 78 -11.67 1.82 4.59
C THR A 78 -12.09 0.96 5.79
N THR A 79 -12.38 1.59 6.93
CA THR A 79 -12.85 0.89 8.12
C THR A 79 -14.19 0.20 7.87
N GLU A 80 -15.15 0.89 7.25
CA GLU A 80 -16.45 0.32 6.89
C GLU A 80 -16.30 -0.88 5.95
N THR A 81 -15.40 -0.79 4.97
CA THR A 81 -15.07 -1.89 4.07
C THR A 81 -14.62 -3.12 4.86
N THR A 82 -13.78 -2.97 5.89
CA THR A 82 -13.36 -4.11 6.72
C THR A 82 -14.53 -4.77 7.48
N PHE A 83 -15.51 -3.99 7.95
CA PHE A 83 -16.71 -4.55 8.58
C PHE A 83 -17.62 -5.24 7.57
N ARG A 84 -17.83 -4.63 6.40
CA ARG A 84 -18.62 -5.25 5.31
C ARG A 84 -18.01 -6.57 4.84
N ILE A 85 -16.69 -6.68 4.78
CA ILE A 85 -15.99 -7.94 4.49
C ILE A 85 -16.32 -8.99 5.57
N LEU A 86 -16.30 -8.60 6.85
CA LEU A 86 -16.64 -9.50 7.95
C LEU A 86 -18.10 -9.97 7.89
N ASP A 87 -19.03 -9.07 7.57
CA ASP A 87 -20.45 -9.38 7.40
C ASP A 87 -20.66 -10.34 6.22
N ALA A 88 -20.02 -10.08 5.08
CA ALA A 88 -20.07 -10.94 3.91
C ALA A 88 -19.53 -12.35 4.19
N ILE A 89 -18.43 -12.48 4.95
CA ILE A 89 -17.89 -13.79 5.38
C ILE A 89 -18.88 -14.53 6.29
N ARG A 90 -19.67 -13.80 7.09
CA ARG A 90 -20.68 -14.36 8.00
C ARG A 90 -22.03 -14.62 7.34
N GLY A 91 -22.25 -14.12 6.12
CA GLY A 91 -23.52 -14.23 5.40
C GLY A 91 -24.62 -13.28 5.90
N LEU A 92 -24.22 -12.12 6.44
CA LEU A 92 -25.12 -11.05 6.88
C LEU A 92 -25.39 -10.04 5.75
#